data_AF-A0A4Y2G8M4-F1
#
_entry.id   AF-A0A4Y2G8M4-F1
#
_cell.length_a   1.000
_cell.length_b   1.000
_cell.length_c   1.000
_cell.angle_alpha   90.00
_cell.angle_beta   90.00
_cell.angle_gamma   90.00
#
_symmetry.space_group_name_H-M   'P 1'
#
loop_
_entity.id
_entity.type
_entity.pdbx_description
1 polymer ?
#
loop_
_entity_poly.entity_id
_entity_poly.type
_entity_poly.pdbx_seq_one_letter_code
_entity_poly.pdbx_strand_id
1 'polypeptide(L)'
;MHGRRASGEPLDGAVMESIKREFSYTSSFLPWISEHMATYSNQEQADMHFMYGLANGNDLEAERLCRQRLMRRHVTDQKLFERLHRCLCETGSFVTGMHDTGRGRSVRTPQVVEDILQVGNRPNISTREVSRAVNVSHSIVWRVLRDEGLHPYHVQKVQALIPADYALHVEFVRSFLQQLAA
;
A
#
# COMPACT_ATOMS: atom_id res chain seq x y z
N MET A 1 14.31 -46.87 -16.42
CA MET A 1 15.65 -46.24 -16.45
C MET A 1 15.48 -44.74 -16.63
N HIS A 2 15.86 -43.98 -15.61
CA HIS A 2 16.23 -42.54 -15.52
C HIS A 2 15.35 -41.51 -16.26
N GLY A 3 14.61 -40.58 -15.62
CA GLY A 3 14.93 -39.78 -14.44
C GLY A 3 15.64 -38.49 -14.86
N ARG A 4 14.92 -37.35 -14.90
CA ARG A 4 15.49 -36.01 -14.66
C ARG A 4 14.47 -35.10 -14.01
N ARG A 5 14.81 -34.69 -12.78
CA ARG A 5 14.29 -33.52 -12.08
C ARG A 5 14.60 -32.27 -12.92
N ALA A 6 13.63 -31.38 -13.09
CA ALA A 6 13.93 -29.97 -13.31
C ALA A 6 13.69 -29.27 -11.97
N SER A 7 14.79 -28.85 -11.39
CA SER A 7 14.91 -28.00 -10.20
C SER A 7 14.02 -26.77 -10.33
N GLY A 8 13.20 -26.52 -9.31
CA GLY A 8 12.61 -25.21 -9.08
C GLY A 8 13.71 -24.27 -8.60
N GLU A 9 14.44 -23.68 -9.54
CA GLU A 9 15.22 -22.47 -9.27
C GLU A 9 14.20 -21.31 -9.18
N PRO A 10 14.18 -20.54 -8.08
CA PRO A 10 13.33 -19.35 -8.02
C PRO A 10 13.83 -18.38 -9.08
N LEU A 11 12.93 -17.98 -9.99
CA LEU A 11 13.25 -16.97 -11.00
C LEU A 11 13.76 -15.72 -10.28
N ASP A 12 14.93 -15.25 -10.73
CA ASP A 12 15.61 -14.06 -10.25
C ASP A 12 14.62 -12.88 -10.13
N GLY A 13 14.69 -12.14 -9.01
CA GLY A 13 13.79 -11.02 -8.73
C GLY A 13 13.81 -9.97 -9.83
N ALA A 14 14.92 -9.83 -10.55
CA ALA A 14 15.03 -8.96 -11.71
C ALA A 14 14.24 -9.46 -12.93
N VAL A 15 14.12 -10.77 -13.14
CA VAL A 15 13.30 -11.37 -14.20
C VAL A 15 11.82 -11.19 -13.90
N MET A 16 11.42 -11.35 -12.63
CA MET A 16 10.05 -11.08 -12.20
C MET A 16 9.69 -9.60 -12.35
N GLU A 17 10.60 -8.67 -12.02
CA GLU A 17 10.39 -7.24 -12.25
C GLU A 17 10.39 -6.86 -13.74
N SER A 18 11.19 -7.53 -14.58
CA SER A 18 11.13 -7.36 -16.04
C SER A 18 9.82 -7.86 -16.63
N ILE A 19 9.29 -8.99 -16.15
CA ILE A 19 7.97 -9.50 -16.55
C ILE A 19 6.88 -8.52 -16.09
N LYS A 20 6.89 -8.07 -14.83
CA LYS A 20 5.93 -7.05 -14.35
C LYS A 20 5.99 -5.76 -15.16
N ARG A 21 7.18 -5.35 -15.60
CA ARG A 21 7.41 -4.13 -16.37
C ARG A 21 7.01 -4.26 -17.84
N GLU A 22 7.19 -5.44 -18.45
CA GLU A 22 6.68 -5.73 -19.80
C GLU A 22 5.15 -5.83 -19.85
N PHE A 23 4.52 -6.35 -18.79
CA PHE A 23 3.06 -6.44 -18.69
C PHE A 23 2.37 -5.14 -18.22
N SER A 24 3.14 -4.13 -17.78
CA SER A 24 2.59 -2.84 -17.34
C SER A 24 2.15 -1.88 -18.48
N TYR A 25 2.31 -2.25 -19.76
CA TYR A 25 2.09 -1.32 -20.87
C TYR A 25 0.99 -1.71 -21.88
N THR A 26 0.25 -2.80 -21.66
CA THR A 26 -0.83 -3.22 -22.59
C THR A 26 -2.10 -3.68 -21.89
N SER A 27 -2.47 -3.08 -20.76
CA SER A 27 -3.79 -3.35 -20.18
C SER A 27 -4.64 -2.08 -20.08
N SER A 28 -5.06 -1.62 -21.26
CA SER A 28 -6.22 -0.71 -21.42
C SER A 28 -7.56 -1.36 -21.01
N PHE A 29 -7.54 -2.58 -20.46
CA PHE A 29 -8.73 -3.39 -20.12
C PHE A 29 -9.10 -3.41 -18.62
N LEU A 30 -8.29 -2.84 -17.74
CA LEU A 30 -8.45 -3.02 -16.28
C LEU A 30 -9.58 -2.22 -15.58
N PRO A 31 -10.07 -1.05 -16.07
CA PRO A 31 -11.06 -0.30 -15.30
C PRO A 31 -12.42 -1.01 -15.14
N TRP A 32 -12.85 -1.80 -16.14
CA TRP A 32 -14.19 -2.42 -16.12
C TRP A 32 -14.21 -3.84 -15.52
N ILE A 33 -13.04 -4.48 -15.40
CA ILE A 33 -12.88 -5.81 -14.79
C ILE A 33 -13.19 -5.76 -13.29
N SER A 34 -12.90 -4.64 -12.62
CA SER A 34 -13.07 -4.50 -11.17
C SER A 34 -14.51 -4.23 -10.73
N GLU A 35 -15.34 -3.59 -11.56
CA GLU A 35 -16.65 -3.09 -11.11
C GLU A 35 -17.63 -4.23 -10.80
N HIS A 36 -17.65 -5.28 -11.62
CA HIS A 36 -18.47 -6.46 -11.37
C HIS A 36 -17.89 -7.38 -10.28
N MET A 37 -16.57 -7.53 -10.20
CA MET A 37 -15.93 -8.38 -9.19
C MET A 37 -16.12 -7.84 -7.76
N ALA A 38 -16.14 -6.51 -7.59
CA ALA A 38 -16.32 -5.86 -6.29
C ALA A 38 -17.70 -6.08 -5.66
N THR A 39 -18.69 -6.56 -6.43
CA THR A 39 -20.05 -6.82 -5.93
C THR A 39 -20.21 -8.19 -5.27
N TYR A 40 -19.22 -9.06 -5.39
CA TYR A 40 -19.22 -10.41 -4.82
C TYR A 40 -18.17 -10.52 -3.73
N SER A 41 -18.51 -11.21 -2.64
CA SER A 41 -17.57 -11.53 -1.58
C SER A 41 -16.50 -12.52 -2.06
N ASN A 42 -15.34 -12.55 -1.40
CA ASN A 42 -14.28 -13.53 -1.69
C ASN A 42 -14.78 -14.97 -1.64
N GLN A 43 -15.74 -15.29 -0.76
CA GLN A 43 -16.34 -16.62 -0.68
C GLN A 43 -17.17 -16.93 -1.93
N GLU A 44 -18.03 -16.01 -2.36
CA GLU A 44 -18.82 -16.17 -3.59
C GLU A 44 -17.92 -16.31 -4.82
N GLN A 45 -16.81 -15.57 -4.87
CA GLN A 45 -15.82 -15.66 -5.94
C GLN A 45 -15.10 -17.03 -5.95
N ALA A 46 -14.75 -17.57 -4.77
CA ALA A 46 -14.16 -18.91 -4.65
C ALA A 46 -15.15 -20.00 -5.07
N ASP A 47 -16.40 -19.88 -4.66
CA ASP A 47 -17.48 -20.79 -5.02
C ASP A 47 -17.73 -20.75 -6.54
N MET A 48 -17.76 -19.57 -7.16
CA MET A 48 -17.85 -19.43 -8.61
C MET A 48 -16.67 -20.09 -9.35
N HIS A 49 -15.45 -19.88 -8.87
CA HIS A 49 -14.27 -20.51 -9.45
C HIS A 49 -14.32 -22.05 -9.36
N PHE A 50 -14.77 -22.57 -8.22
CA PHE A 50 -14.96 -24.01 -8.03
C PHE A 50 -15.95 -24.58 -9.05
N MET A 51 -17.06 -23.88 -9.28
CA MET A 51 -18.09 -24.30 -10.24
C MET A 51 -17.61 -24.21 -11.69
N TYR A 52 -16.77 -23.22 -12.01
CA TYR A 52 -16.08 -23.13 -13.29
C TYR A 52 -15.13 -24.31 -13.53
N GLY A 53 -14.42 -24.74 -12.48
CA GLY A 53 -13.62 -25.97 -12.51
C GLY A 53 -14.47 -27.22 -12.75
N LEU A 54 -15.62 -27.35 -12.06
CA LEU A 54 -16.56 -28.46 -12.28
C LEU A 54 -17.16 -28.48 -13.68
N ALA A 55 -17.37 -27.31 -14.28
CA ALA A 55 -17.84 -27.15 -15.65
C ALA A 55 -16.73 -27.34 -16.70
N ASN A 56 -15.52 -27.75 -16.30
CA ASN A 56 -14.36 -27.94 -17.18
C ASN A 56 -14.05 -26.70 -18.03
N GLY A 57 -14.19 -25.50 -17.45
CA GLY A 57 -13.91 -24.23 -18.11
C GLY A 57 -15.05 -23.68 -18.99
N ASN A 58 -16.26 -24.25 -18.92
CA ASN A 58 -17.41 -23.75 -19.66
C ASN A 58 -18.21 -22.73 -18.83
N ASP A 59 -18.22 -21.46 -19.26
CA ASP A 59 -18.93 -20.35 -18.60
C ASP A 59 -20.44 -20.62 -18.42
N LEU A 60 -21.11 -21.18 -19.44
CA LEU A 60 -22.56 -21.41 -19.43
C LEU A 60 -22.97 -22.52 -18.46
N GLU A 61 -22.21 -23.61 -18.47
CA GLU A 61 -22.46 -24.73 -17.56
C GLU A 61 -22.08 -24.35 -16.12
N ALA A 62 -21.02 -23.54 -15.94
CA ALA A 62 -20.67 -22.98 -14.64
C ALA A 62 -21.80 -22.09 -14.08
N GLU A 63 -22.40 -21.24 -14.91
CA GLU A 63 -23.54 -20.40 -14.53
C GLU A 63 -24.75 -21.26 -14.12
N ARG A 64 -25.08 -22.28 -14.93
CA ARG A 64 -26.19 -23.20 -14.66
C ARG A 64 -26.00 -23.91 -13.33
N LEU A 65 -24.80 -24.42 -13.07
CA LEU A 65 -24.43 -25.09 -11.84
C LEU A 65 -24.48 -24.11 -10.65
N CYS A 66 -23.97 -22.88 -10.80
CA CYS A 66 -23.99 -21.86 -9.75
C CYS A 66 -25.43 -21.50 -9.34
N ARG A 67 -26.32 -21.31 -10.33
CA ARG A 67 -27.75 -21.05 -10.13
C ARG A 67 -28.44 -22.20 -9.40
N GLN A 68 -28.03 -23.44 -9.69
CA GLN A 68 -28.64 -24.63 -9.10
C GLN A 68 -28.18 -24.89 -7.67
N ARG A 69 -26.91 -24.60 -7.33
CA ARG A 69 -26.31 -25.03 -6.05
C ARG A 69 -26.07 -23.92 -5.04
N LEU A 70 -25.66 -22.72 -5.48
CA LEU A 70 -24.96 -21.77 -4.60
C LEU A 70 -25.61 -20.39 -4.56
N MET A 71 -26.12 -19.88 -5.68
CA MET A 71 -26.44 -18.45 -5.78
C MET A 71 -27.93 -18.15 -5.85
N ARG A 72 -28.43 -17.44 -4.84
CA ARG A 72 -29.77 -16.79 -4.85
C ARG A 72 -29.83 -15.58 -5.78
N ARG A 73 -28.68 -15.12 -6.31
CA ARG A 73 -28.52 -13.98 -7.21
C ARG A 73 -28.05 -14.48 -8.58
N HIS A 74 -28.51 -13.82 -9.64
CA HIS A 74 -28.08 -14.11 -11.01
C HIS A 74 -26.67 -13.57 -11.24
N VAL A 75 -25.77 -14.40 -11.77
CA VAL A 75 -24.46 -13.94 -12.26
C VAL A 75 -24.71 -13.10 -13.50
N THR A 76 -24.42 -11.80 -13.44
CA THR A 76 -24.80 -10.85 -14.51
C THR A 76 -23.91 -10.95 -15.75
N ASP A 77 -22.71 -11.51 -15.62
CA ASP A 77 -21.71 -11.59 -16.68
C ASP A 77 -21.11 -13.00 -16.76
N GLN A 78 -21.32 -13.68 -17.89
CA GLN A 78 -20.78 -15.02 -18.15
C GLN A 78 -19.25 -15.03 -18.17
N LYS A 79 -18.62 -13.91 -18.55
CA LYS A 79 -17.16 -13.78 -18.56
C LYS A 79 -16.54 -13.61 -17.18
N LEU A 80 -17.36 -13.49 -16.13
CA LEU A 80 -16.86 -13.41 -14.75
C LEU A 80 -16.08 -14.67 -14.34
N PHE A 81 -16.53 -15.85 -14.76
CA PHE A 81 -15.88 -17.12 -14.40
C PHE A 81 -14.48 -17.26 -15.00
N GLU A 82 -14.36 -17.01 -16.31
CA GLU A 82 -13.08 -16.94 -17.01
C GLU A 82 -12.14 -15.91 -16.37
N ARG A 83 -12.66 -14.72 -16.03
CA ARG A 83 -11.87 -13.66 -15.37
C ARG A 83 -11.36 -14.07 -14.00
N LEU A 84 -12.22 -14.65 -13.16
CA LEU A 84 -11.85 -15.17 -11.83
C LEU A 84 -10.72 -16.20 -11.93
N HIS A 85 -10.86 -17.15 -12.86
CA HIS A 85 -9.84 -18.16 -13.10
C HIS A 85 -8.52 -17.53 -13.56
N ARG A 86 -8.57 -16.62 -14.53
CA ARG A 86 -7.40 -15.91 -15.03
C ARG A 86 -6.71 -15.08 -13.93
N CYS A 87 -7.45 -14.35 -13.11
CA CYS A 87 -6.89 -13.59 -11.99
C CYS A 87 -6.14 -14.48 -10.99
N LEU A 88 -6.65 -15.69 -10.71
CA LEU A 88 -5.94 -16.66 -9.88
C LEU A 88 -4.67 -17.20 -10.56
N CYS A 89 -4.70 -17.46 -11.87
CA CYS A 89 -3.54 -17.95 -12.60
C CYS A 89 -2.43 -16.88 -12.72
N GLU A 90 -2.79 -15.62 -12.94
CA GLU A 90 -1.84 -14.54 -13.20
C GLU A 90 -1.36 -13.86 -11.91
N THR A 91 -2.28 -13.57 -10.99
CA THR A 91 -2.01 -12.74 -9.80
C THR A 91 -2.12 -13.54 -8.49
N GLY A 92 -2.73 -14.73 -8.51
CA GLY A 92 -2.96 -15.53 -7.30
C GLY A 92 -4.01 -14.94 -6.34
N SER A 93 -4.78 -13.94 -6.79
CA SER A 93 -5.78 -13.24 -5.98
C SER A 93 -6.99 -12.86 -6.84
N PHE A 94 -8.19 -12.91 -6.26
CA PHE A 94 -9.41 -12.42 -6.89
C PHE A 94 -9.51 -10.89 -6.91
N VAL A 95 -8.72 -10.21 -6.08
CA VAL A 95 -8.67 -8.74 -6.02
C VAL A 95 -7.68 -8.26 -7.07
N THR A 96 -8.15 -7.54 -8.09
CA THR A 96 -7.27 -6.73 -8.91
C THR A 96 -6.69 -5.63 -8.02
N GLY A 97 -5.38 -5.68 -7.77
CA GLY A 97 -4.68 -4.68 -6.96
C GLY A 97 -4.83 -3.29 -7.56
N MET A 98 -5.88 -2.57 -7.20
CA MET A 98 -6.11 -1.18 -7.63
C MET A 98 -5.16 -0.19 -6.94
N HIS A 99 -4.20 -0.69 -6.15
CA HIS A 99 -3.22 0.11 -5.42
C HIS A 99 -2.38 0.99 -6.34
N ASP A 100 -2.22 0.59 -7.62
CA ASP A 100 -1.38 1.29 -8.59
C ASP A 100 -2.18 2.13 -9.62
N THR A 101 -3.50 1.98 -9.67
CA THR A 101 -4.38 2.74 -10.57
C THR A 101 -4.77 4.13 -10.05
N GLY A 102 -4.22 4.54 -8.91
CA GLY A 102 -4.38 5.92 -8.43
C GLY A 102 -3.77 6.92 -9.42
N ARG A 103 -4.34 8.14 -9.48
CA ARG A 103 -3.73 9.25 -10.24
C ARG A 103 -2.26 9.39 -9.80
N GLY A 104 -1.34 9.13 -10.73
CA GLY A 104 0.09 9.31 -10.51
C GLY A 104 0.34 10.67 -9.89
N ARG A 105 0.91 10.70 -8.68
CA ARG A 105 1.18 11.94 -7.96
C ARG A 105 2.34 12.63 -8.66
N SER A 106 2.04 13.42 -9.71
CA SER A 106 3.04 14.11 -10.53
C SER A 106 3.97 15.04 -9.73
N VAL A 107 3.66 15.30 -8.46
CA VAL A 107 4.43 16.19 -7.58
C VAL A 107 5.47 15.45 -6.72
N ARG A 108 5.50 14.11 -6.73
CA ARG A 108 6.53 13.31 -6.04
C ARG A 108 7.55 12.78 -7.03
N THR A 109 8.12 13.67 -7.83
CA THR A 109 9.35 13.31 -8.54
C THR A 109 10.44 12.99 -7.49
N PRO A 110 11.29 11.98 -7.71
CA PRO A 110 12.33 11.61 -6.74
C PRO A 110 13.20 12.81 -6.33
N GLN A 111 13.47 13.71 -7.28
CA GLN A 111 14.21 14.94 -7.03
C GLN A 111 13.53 15.86 -6.00
N VAL A 112 12.22 16.08 -6.13
CA VAL A 112 11.48 16.94 -5.20
C VAL A 112 11.43 16.33 -3.80
N VAL A 113 11.34 15.00 -3.71
CA VAL A 113 11.39 14.30 -2.42
C VAL A 113 12.75 14.50 -1.75
N GLU A 114 13.84 14.34 -2.50
CA GLU A 114 15.20 14.56 -2.00
C GLU A 114 15.42 16.01 -1.55
N ASP A 115 14.98 16.98 -2.35
CA ASP A 115 15.10 18.41 -2.00
C ASP A 115 14.31 18.73 -0.71
N ILE A 116 13.13 18.12 -0.52
CA ILE A 116 12.34 18.27 0.71
C ILE A 116 13.07 17.65 1.91
N LEU A 117 13.67 16.47 1.76
CA LEU A 117 14.39 15.79 2.83
C LEU A 117 15.67 16.51 3.23
N GLN A 118 16.43 16.99 2.25
CA GLN A 118 17.67 17.74 2.48
C GLN A 118 17.42 18.99 3.32
N VAL A 119 16.37 19.75 2.99
CA VAL A 119 16.01 20.95 3.74
C VAL A 119 15.38 20.53 5.08
N GLY A 120 14.44 19.57 5.05
CA GLY A 120 13.65 19.05 6.18
C GLY A 120 14.44 18.44 7.35
N ASN A 121 15.68 17.98 7.12
CA ASN A 121 16.54 17.40 8.14
C ASN A 121 16.99 18.37 9.25
N ARG A 122 16.64 19.67 9.15
CA ARG A 122 16.98 20.67 10.16
C ARG A 122 15.88 20.74 11.22
N PRO A 123 16.16 20.51 12.51
CA PRO A 123 15.12 20.38 13.55
C PRO A 123 14.31 21.66 13.82
N ASN A 124 14.82 22.83 13.39
CA ASN A 124 14.20 24.12 13.69
C ASN A 124 13.39 24.73 12.54
N ILE A 125 13.33 24.07 11.38
CA ILE A 125 12.68 24.66 10.22
C ILE A 125 11.21 24.26 10.13
N SER A 126 10.37 25.20 9.75
CA SER A 126 8.96 24.94 9.52
C SER A 126 8.74 24.29 8.16
N THR A 127 7.72 23.47 8.07
CA THR A 127 7.22 22.93 6.79
C THR A 127 6.86 24.03 5.77
N ARG A 128 6.56 25.25 6.24
CA ARG A 128 6.27 26.42 5.36
C ARG A 128 7.54 27.01 4.77
N GLU A 129 8.65 27.00 5.51
CA GLU A 129 9.96 27.40 5.00
C GLU A 129 10.48 26.40 3.98
N VAL A 130 10.34 25.09 4.25
CA VAL A 130 10.66 24.04 3.27
C VAL A 130 9.85 24.21 1.98
N SER A 131 8.55 24.49 2.12
CA SER A 131 7.65 24.76 1.00
C SER A 131 8.13 25.93 0.12
N ARG A 132 8.62 27.01 0.74
CA ARG A 132 9.18 28.17 0.03
C ARG A 132 10.53 27.86 -0.62
N ALA A 133 11.37 27.06 0.02
CA ALA A 133 12.68 26.69 -0.49
C ALA A 133 12.60 25.78 -1.73
N VAL A 134 11.68 24.80 -1.70
CA VAL A 134 11.52 23.80 -2.75
C VAL A 134 10.44 24.21 -3.79
N ASN A 135 9.74 25.32 -3.56
CA ASN A 135 8.63 25.80 -4.40
C ASN A 135 7.50 24.75 -4.58
N VAL A 136 7.14 24.07 -3.49
CA VAL A 136 6.11 23.03 -3.46
C VAL A 136 5.11 23.36 -2.36
N SER A 137 3.83 23.02 -2.55
CA SER A 137 2.82 23.27 -1.51
C SER A 137 3.18 22.61 -0.17
N HIS A 138 2.97 23.33 0.92
CA HIS A 138 3.18 22.88 2.30
C HIS A 138 2.54 21.51 2.62
N SER A 139 1.35 21.23 2.08
CA SER A 139 0.66 19.95 2.28
C SER A 139 1.39 18.75 1.66
N ILE A 140 2.19 18.98 0.61
CA ILE A 140 3.00 17.93 -0.02
C ILE A 140 4.25 17.70 0.80
N VAL A 141 4.93 18.77 1.22
CA VAL A 141 6.06 18.72 2.15
C VAL A 141 5.71 17.92 3.40
N TRP A 142 4.59 18.24 4.04
CA TRP A 142 4.16 17.55 5.25
C TRP A 142 3.86 16.06 5.02
N ARG A 143 3.26 15.71 3.87
CA ARG A 143 3.02 14.31 3.50
C ARG A 143 4.31 13.55 3.22
N VAL A 144 5.27 14.16 2.52
CA VAL A 144 6.58 13.54 2.24
C VAL A 144 7.34 13.29 3.54
N LEU A 145 7.45 14.30 4.41
CA LEU A 145 8.13 14.15 5.69
C LEU A 145 7.47 13.08 6.56
N ARG A 146 6.13 13.03 6.60
CA ARG A 146 5.39 11.98 7.31
C ARG A 146 5.65 10.58 6.75
N ASP A 147 5.62 10.42 5.43
CA ASP A 147 5.84 9.13 4.76
C ASP A 147 7.26 8.60 5.06
N GLU A 148 8.24 9.50 5.23
CA GLU A 148 9.64 9.22 5.60
C GLU A 148 9.88 9.15 7.12
N GLY A 149 8.82 9.17 7.93
CA GLY A 149 8.91 9.09 9.39
C GLY A 149 9.46 10.34 10.09
N LEU A 150 9.63 11.45 9.36
CA LEU A 150 10.02 12.74 9.92
C LEU A 150 8.79 13.50 10.43
N HIS A 151 8.88 13.99 11.66
CA HIS A 151 7.83 14.81 12.28
C HIS A 151 8.33 16.23 12.53
N PRO A 152 8.01 17.20 11.65
CA PRO A 152 8.47 18.58 11.81
C PRO A 152 7.65 19.27 12.91
N TYR A 153 8.08 19.10 14.15
CA TYR A 153 7.58 19.88 15.28
C TYR A 153 8.48 21.10 15.48
N HIS A 154 7.88 22.25 15.72
CA HIS A 154 8.64 23.44 16.08
C HIS A 154 8.99 23.38 17.57
N VAL A 155 10.30 23.31 17.88
CA VAL A 155 10.77 23.37 19.26
C VAL A 155 10.54 24.78 19.81
N GLN A 156 9.49 24.94 20.61
CA GLN A 156 9.21 26.20 21.31
C GLN A 156 9.98 26.23 22.63
N LYS A 157 10.92 27.17 22.76
CA LYS A 157 11.61 27.41 24.03
C LYS A 157 10.71 28.27 24.91
N VAL A 158 10.12 27.68 25.96
CA VAL A 158 9.14 28.35 26.85
C VAL A 158 9.80 28.82 28.17
N GLN A 159 10.97 28.29 28.52
CA GLN A 159 11.73 28.68 29.71
C GLN A 159 13.19 28.91 29.35
N ALA A 160 13.75 30.06 29.76
CA ALA A 160 15.16 30.36 29.64
C ALA A 160 15.86 29.99 30.95
N LEU A 161 16.16 28.70 31.13
CA LEU A 161 16.97 28.23 32.25
C LEU A 161 18.36 28.87 32.19
N ILE A 162 18.74 29.59 33.25
CA ILE A 162 20.11 30.06 33.42
C ILE A 162 20.96 28.99 34.10
N PRO A 163 22.30 28.99 33.93
CA PRO A 163 23.18 27.99 34.52
C PRO A 163 23.02 27.79 36.04
N ALA A 164 22.62 28.84 36.77
CA ALA A 164 22.36 28.79 38.21
C ALA A 164 21.13 27.95 38.59
N ASP A 165 20.12 27.88 37.72
CA ASP A 165 18.84 27.21 38.00
C ASP A 165 18.98 25.68 38.03
N TYR A 166 19.98 25.13 37.32
CA TYR A 166 20.17 23.67 37.23
C TYR A 166 20.42 23.05 38.60
N ALA A 167 21.25 23.69 39.44
CA ALA A 167 21.53 23.20 40.78
C ALA A 167 20.27 23.23 41.66
N LEU A 168 19.54 24.34 41.63
CA LEU A 168 18.30 24.53 42.39
C LEU A 168 17.23 23.51 42.00
N HIS A 169 17.09 23.22 40.70
CA HIS A 169 16.13 22.22 40.21
C HIS A 169 16.49 20.80 40.65
N VAL A 170 17.78 20.43 40.62
CA VAL A 170 18.24 19.11 41.08
C VAL A 170 18.00 18.93 42.58
N GLU A 171 18.29 19.96 43.38
CA GLU A 171 18.03 19.94 44.82
C GLU A 171 16.53 19.84 45.14
N PHE A 172 15.70 20.60 44.43
CA PHE A 172 14.24 20.52 44.54
C PHE A 172 13.73 19.11 44.25
N VAL A 173 14.15 18.49 43.14
CA VAL A 173 13.72 17.13 42.78
C VAL A 173 14.18 16.11 43.83
N ARG A 174 15.42 16.21 44.32
CA ARG A 174 15.91 15.31 45.38
C ARG A 174 15.09 15.43 46.67
N SER A 175 14.80 16.65 47.10
CA SER A 175 13.97 16.93 48.28
C SER A 175 12.55 16.38 48.11
N PHE A 176 11.95 16.61 46.94
CA PHE A 176 10.60 16.12 46.62
C PHE A 176 10.53 14.58 46.62
N LEU A 177 11.54 13.91 46.05
CA LEU A 177 11.61 12.44 46.06
C LEU A 177 11.78 11.87 47.47
N GLN A 178 12.51 12.54 48.36
CA GLN A 178 12.64 12.13 49.77
C GLN A 178 11.30 12.25 50.52
N GLN A 179 10.49 13.26 50.23
CA GLN A 179 9.16 13.44 50.83
C GLN A 179 8.16 12.38 50.37
N LEU A 180 8.29 11.85 49.15
CA LEU A 180 7.43 10.77 48.63
C LEU A 180 7.79 9.39 49.17
N ALA A 181 9.01 9.21 49.70
CA ALA A 181 9.51 7.94 50.23
C ALA A 181 9.31 7.79 51.75
N ALA A 182 8.82 8.83 52.43
CA ALA A 182 8.51 8.86 53.86
C ALA A 182 7.01 8.65 54.11
#